data_AF-A0A7X9XQD2-F1
#
_entry.id   AF-A0A7X9XQD2-F1
#
_cell.length_a   1.000
_cell.length_b   1.000
_cell.length_c   1.000
_cell.angle_alpha   90.00
_cell.angle_beta   90.00
_cell.angle_gamma   90.00
#
_symmetry.space_group_name_H-M   'P 1'
#
loop_
_entity.id
_entity.type
_entity.pdbx_description
1 polymer ?
#
loop_
_entity_poly.entity_id
_entity_poly.type
_entity_poly.pdbx_seq_one_letter_code
_entity_poly.pdbx_strand_id
1 'polypeptide(L)'
;MELMYVKYINGERHSIIKNGDDIIMSNSKIIKFDSAKKQKTNEHTPCLKKKNNQVHNSSNDKINEEITDFFFNAIHKNYLSNRNK
;
A
#
# COMPACT_ATOMS: atom_id res chain seq x y z
N MET A 1 11.72 -24.82 17.31
CA MET A 1 11.89 -23.41 16.88
C MET A 1 11.63 -23.35 15.40
N GLU A 2 10.70 -22.51 14.98
CA GLU A 2 10.50 -22.20 13.56
C GLU A 2 11.56 -21.18 13.14
N LEU A 3 12.29 -21.47 12.06
CA LEU A 3 13.35 -20.60 11.56
C LEU A 3 13.06 -20.25 10.10
N MET A 4 12.93 -18.96 9.82
CA MET A 4 12.78 -18.44 8.47
C MET A 4 14.00 -17.61 8.10
N TYR A 5 14.65 -17.95 7.00
CA TYR A 5 15.76 -17.21 6.42
C TYR A 5 15.39 -16.74 5.02
N VAL A 6 15.58 -15.45 4.75
CA VAL A 6 15.36 -14.87 3.42
C VAL A 6 16.58 -14.06 3.02
N LYS A 7 17.05 -14.27 1.79
CA LYS A 7 18.19 -13.55 1.21
C LYS A 7 17.83 -13.06 -0.19
N TYR A 8 18.27 -11.84 -0.50
CA TYR A 8 18.11 -11.23 -1.81
C TYR A 8 19.49 -11.11 -2.48
N ILE A 9 19.66 -11.72 -3.64
CA ILE A 9 20.91 -11.69 -4.42
C ILE A 9 20.56 -11.46 -5.87
N ASN A 10 21.19 -10.49 -6.54
CA ASN A 10 21.09 -10.29 -8.00
C ASN A 10 19.66 -10.24 -8.58
N GLY A 11 18.69 -9.70 -7.83
CA GLY A 11 17.29 -9.65 -8.28
C GLY A 11 16.54 -10.97 -8.12
N GLU A 12 17.05 -11.89 -7.31
CA GLU A 12 16.39 -13.12 -6.89
C GLU A 12 16.17 -13.12 -5.39
N ARG A 13 15.05 -13.74 -4.97
CA ARG A 13 14.72 -14.00 -3.57
C ARG A 13 14.93 -15.48 -3.30
N HIS A 14 15.76 -15.78 -2.31
CA HIS A 14 15.98 -17.11 -1.76
C HIS A 14 15.35 -17.17 -0.38
N SER A 15 14.59 -18.22 -0.10
CA SER A 15 14.01 -18.45 1.23
C SER A 15 14.17 -19.89 1.68
N ILE A 16 14.40 -20.05 2.97
CA ILE A 16 14.48 -21.31 3.68
C ILE A 16 13.56 -21.21 4.89
N ILE A 17 12.62 -22.15 5.01
CA ILE A 17 11.72 -22.26 6.16
C ILE A 17 12.01 -23.61 6.80
N LYS A 18 12.39 -23.62 8.07
CA LYS A 18 12.58 -24.83 8.88
C LYS A 18 11.46 -24.95 9.91
N ASN A 19 10.64 -25.97 9.75
CA ASN A 19 9.52 -26.30 10.63
C ASN A 19 9.77 -27.69 11.23
N GLY A 20 10.39 -27.73 12.42
CA GLY A 20 10.82 -29.00 13.02
C GLY A 20 11.90 -29.67 12.17
N ASP A 21 11.58 -30.86 11.64
CA ASP A 21 12.46 -31.63 10.75
C ASP A 21 12.28 -31.28 9.27
N ASP A 22 11.20 -30.59 8.92
CA ASP A 22 10.92 -30.19 7.53
C ASP A 22 11.70 -28.93 7.16
N ILE A 23 12.33 -28.96 5.98
CA ILE A 23 13.04 -27.84 5.38
C ILE A 23 12.43 -27.54 4.01
N ILE A 24 11.84 -26.36 3.86
CA ILE A 24 11.26 -25.87 2.61
C ILE A 24 12.18 -24.79 2.04
N MET A 25 12.71 -25.02 0.84
CA MET A 25 13.50 -24.04 0.10
C MET A 25 12.69 -23.51 -1.09
N SER A 26 12.74 -22.20 -1.30
CA SER A 26 12.06 -21.54 -2.43
C SER A 26 12.94 -20.44 -2.99
N ASN A 27 13.09 -20.45 -4.32
CA ASN A 27 13.78 -19.42 -5.08
C ASN A 27 12.80 -18.79 -6.05
N SER A 28 12.82 -17.46 -6.16
CA SER A 28 11.93 -16.74 -7.07
C SER A 28 12.61 -15.48 -7.62
N LYS A 29 12.42 -15.21 -8.91
CA LYS A 29 12.89 -13.97 -9.54
C LYS A 29 12.05 -12.79 -9.06
N ILE A 30 12.70 -11.69 -8.72
CA ILE A 30 12.02 -10.45 -8.30
C ILE A 30 11.55 -9.73 -9.57
N ILE A 31 10.24 -9.52 -9.67
CA ILE A 31 9.65 -8.71 -10.72
C ILE A 31 9.93 -7.24 -10.36
N LYS A 32 10.67 -6.53 -11.22
CA LYS A 32 10.94 -5.12 -11.04
C LYS A 32 9.62 -4.36 -11.18
N PHE A 33 9.30 -3.54 -10.18
CA PHE A 33 8.18 -2.62 -10.28
C PHE A 33 8.64 -1.39 -11.05
N ASP A 34 8.21 -1.28 -12.31
CA ASP A 34 8.35 -0.04 -13.06
C ASP A 34 7.37 0.96 -12.45
N SER A 35 7.90 1.89 -11.65
CA SER A 35 7.09 2.98 -11.11
C SER A 35 6.40 3.68 -12.28
N ALA A 36 5.07 3.71 -12.26
CA ALA A 36 4.32 4.46 -13.26
C ALA A 36 4.92 5.87 -13.35
N LYS A 37 5.34 6.28 -14.56
CA LYS A 37 5.85 7.63 -14.79
C LYS A 37 4.76 8.58 -14.29
N LYS A 38 5.10 9.39 -13.27
CA LYS A 38 4.20 10.46 -12.82
C LYS A 38 3.86 11.30 -14.04
N GLN A 39 2.62 11.23 -14.53
CA GLN A 39 2.15 12.22 -15.47
C GLN A 39 2.26 13.56 -14.75
N LYS A 40 3.07 14.47 -15.30
CA LYS A 40 3.06 15.86 -14.89
C LYS A 40 1.74 16.45 -15.35
N THR A 41 0.71 16.38 -14.53
CA THR A 41 -0.45 17.25 -14.68
C THR A 41 0.01 18.66 -14.33
N ASN A 42 0.31 19.46 -15.36
CA ASN A 42 0.60 20.90 -15.23
C ASN A 42 -0.66 21.73 -14.94
N GLU A 43 -1.74 21.09 -14.54
CA GLU A 43 -2.97 21.78 -14.18
C GLU A 43 -3.30 21.43 -12.75
N HIS A 44 -3.48 22.49 -11.94
CA HIS A 44 -4.07 22.40 -10.63
C HIS A 44 -5.53 21.98 -10.83
N THR A 45 -5.78 20.69 -11.00
CA THR A 45 -7.14 20.17 -11.04
C THR A 45 -7.76 20.49 -9.68
N PRO A 46 -8.80 21.33 -9.60
CA PRO A 46 -9.54 21.50 -8.36
C PRO A 46 -10.00 20.11 -7.93
N CYS A 47 -9.86 19.79 -6.64
CA CYS A 47 -10.48 18.61 -6.07
C CYS A 47 -11.92 18.50 -6.60
N LEU A 48 -12.22 17.36 -7.22
CA LEU A 48 -13.48 17.07 -7.89
C LEU A 48 -14.66 17.70 -7.14
N LYS A 49 -15.28 18.72 -7.73
CA LYS A 49 -16.64 19.11 -7.33
C LYS A 49 -17.47 17.84 -7.47
N LYS A 50 -18.10 17.39 -6.37
CA LYS A 50 -19.06 16.28 -6.32
C LYS A 50 -19.97 16.39 -7.55
N LYS A 51 -19.69 15.61 -8.60
CA LYS A 51 -20.74 15.25 -9.54
C LYS A 51 -21.49 14.16 -8.81
N ASN A 52 -22.66 14.52 -8.30
CA ASN A 52 -23.67 13.59 -7.82
C ASN A 52 -24.11 12.73 -9.01
N ASN A 53 -23.25 11.81 -9.46
CA ASN A 53 -23.67 10.69 -10.26
C ASN A 53 -24.30 9.74 -9.26
N GLN A 54 -25.62 9.89 -9.11
CA GLN A 54 -26.49 9.05 -8.33
C GLN A 54 -26.41 7.63 -8.89
N VAL A 55 -25.41 6.86 -8.45
CA VAL A 55 -25.40 5.40 -8.55
C VAL A 55 -25.83 4.91 -7.18
N HIS A 56 -27.10 4.54 -7.10
CA HIS A 56 -27.80 4.21 -5.88
C HIS A 56 -27.30 2.86 -5.31
N ASN A 57 -26.24 2.88 -4.49
CA ASN A 57 -25.83 1.78 -3.62
C ASN A 57 -25.57 2.32 -2.19
N SER A 58 -26.67 2.74 -1.56
CA SER A 58 -26.76 3.49 -0.28
C SER A 58 -25.94 2.95 0.90
N SER A 59 -25.59 1.66 0.95
CA SER A 59 -24.82 1.10 2.08
C SER A 59 -23.31 1.34 1.98
N ASN A 60 -22.76 1.44 0.77
CA ASN A 60 -21.31 1.46 0.57
C ASN A 60 -20.74 2.88 0.67
N ASP A 61 -21.55 3.90 0.40
CA ASP A 61 -21.12 5.30 0.42
C ASP A 61 -20.71 5.75 1.83
N LYS A 62 -21.45 5.31 2.86
CA LYS A 62 -21.14 5.63 4.25
C LYS A 62 -19.82 5.00 4.71
N ILE A 63 -19.61 3.73 4.38
CA ILE A 63 -18.37 3.01 4.71
C ILE A 63 -17.19 3.64 3.98
N ASN A 64 -17.37 4.00 2.70
CA ASN A 64 -16.32 4.67 1.92
C ASN A 64 -15.97 6.05 2.49
N GLU A 65 -16.96 6.81 2.97
CA GLU A 65 -16.76 8.10 3.63
C GLU A 65 -16.00 7.94 4.95
N GLU A 66 -16.40 6.99 5.81
CA GLU A 66 -15.72 6.68 7.08
C GLU A 66 -14.26 6.24 6.87
N ILE A 67 -14.01 5.38 5.88
CA ILE A 67 -12.66 4.93 5.52
C ILE A 67 -11.81 6.12 5.03
N THR A 68 -12.39 6.96 4.17
CA THR A 68 -11.71 8.13 3.62
C THR A 68 -11.32 9.12 4.73
N ASP A 69 -12.24 9.39 5.65
CA ASP A 69 -12.02 10.27 6.80
C ASP A 69 -10.97 9.73 7.77
N PHE A 70 -10.95 8.40 7.99
CA PHE A 70 -9.91 7.76 8.81
C PHE A 70 -8.51 8.03 8.26
N PHE A 71 -8.29 7.84 6.96
CA PHE A 71 -6.98 8.05 6.35
C PHE A 71 -6.57 9.52 6.35
N PHE A 72 -7.48 10.45 6.03
CA PHE A 72 -7.17 11.88 6.10
C PHE A 72 -6.79 12.32 7.51
N ASN A 73 -7.51 11.86 8.53
CA ASN A 73 -7.21 12.18 9.92
C ASN A 73 -5.86 11.62 10.36
N ALA A 74 -5.54 10.38 9.98
CA ALA A 74 -4.26 9.76 10.32
C ALA A 74 -3.07 10.51 9.70
N ILE A 75 -3.18 10.87 8.42
CA ILE A 75 -2.14 11.64 7.70
C ILE A 75 -2.00 13.03 8.34
N HIS A 76 -3.10 13.72 8.60
CA HIS A 76 -3.07 15.07 9.17
C HIS A 76 -2.45 15.08 10.58
N LYS A 77 -2.82 14.13 11.44
CA LYS A 77 -2.23 13.99 12.78
C LYS A 77 -0.74 13.68 12.74
N ASN A 78 -0.31 12.79 11.83
CA ASN A 78 1.11 12.45 11.66
C ASN A 78 1.92 13.67 11.17
N TYR A 79 1.39 14.40 10.19
CA TYR A 79 2.00 15.63 9.69
C TYR A 79 2.15 16.69 10.78
N LEU A 80 1.10 16.97 11.56
CA LEU A 80 1.15 17.92 12.66
C LEU A 80 2.13 17.49 13.76
N SER A 81 2.17 16.20 14.10
CA SER A 81 3.10 15.67 15.09
C SER A 81 4.57 15.81 14.67
N ASN A 82 4.87 15.72 13.38
CA ASN A 82 6.23 15.87 12.87
C ASN A 82 6.66 17.33 12.69
N ARG A 83 5.71 18.27 12.61
CA ARG A 83 6.00 19.71 12.47
C ARG A 83 6.37 20.39 13.79
N ASN A 84 5.96 19.80 14.91
CA ASN A 84 6.23 20.32 16.27
C ASN A 84 7.45 19.67 16.95
N LYS A 85 8.28 18.93 16.19
CA LYS A 85 9.59 18.41 16.60
C LYS A 85 10.68 19.18 15.87
#